data_AF-A0A8H7VIG3-F1
#
_entry.id   AF-A0A8H7VIG3-F1
#
_cell.length_a   1.000
_cell.length_b   1.000
_cell.length_c   1.000
_cell.angle_alpha   90.00
_cell.angle_beta   90.00
_cell.angle_gamma   90.00
#
_symmetry.space_group_name_H-M   'P 1'
#
loop_
_entity.id
_entity.type
_entity.pdbx_description
1 polymer ?
#
loop_
_entity_poly.entity_id
_entity_poly.type
_entity_poly.pdbx_seq_one_letter_code
_entity_poly.pdbx_strand_id
1 'polypeptide(L)'
;MSKKRRTSNTSQGSGGSPNGFNETYLSTRTRKSISKSRRSSAVEEKPPSRRTSIAAAISLLSLPSFNEQLNAAQTVNALDVHAIYKVKVNKSYRKLEYFFGEPTPVDVCISEINKEGLKAMLESKVPLCYFLYYLLGEFSSENLFFFLEVEQFENCKKKSSKKYKQMARRIYDAYIVNNCYLEINLDDRVKRNITNQMSSENDEIGPCIFTEAKTSVYIMLEASFIRFLHTSVYQDMIKNCGQLSMHFDESVRNIALNYLTQYLRHQHDVVLMYSEDYSPLGDSLTDMNTKHYELTKTALKGFIKDLFGLDYFSSSSSSSPTSNFSCSSKKLTHPSFAIKKIHKKKNLAPRS
;
A
#
# COMPACT_ATOMS: atom_id res chain seq x y z
N MET A 1 -49.39 5.45 -64.02
CA MET A 1 -49.62 6.83 -63.51
C MET A 1 -48.25 7.35 -63.01
N SER A 2 -47.71 8.51 -63.38
CA SER A 2 -48.14 9.89 -63.08
C SER A 2 -48.33 10.15 -61.59
N LYS A 3 -47.73 11.15 -60.90
CA LYS A 3 -46.79 12.27 -61.21
C LYS A 3 -45.88 12.50 -59.95
N LYS A 4 -44.82 13.33 -59.86
CA LYS A 4 -44.40 14.50 -60.67
C LYS A 4 -42.85 14.66 -60.87
N ARG A 5 -42.14 15.46 -60.05
CA ARG A 5 -40.80 16.12 -60.24
C ARG A 5 -40.35 16.82 -58.92
N ARG A 6 -39.17 17.45 -58.69
CA ARG A 6 -37.75 17.47 -59.20
C ARG A 6 -37.15 18.91 -59.00
N THR A 7 -35.97 19.07 -58.37
CA THR A 7 -35.05 20.27 -58.39
C THR A 7 -35.64 21.63 -57.95
N SER A 8 -34.92 22.73 -57.64
CA SER A 8 -33.52 23.24 -57.71
C SER A 8 -33.33 24.31 -56.57
N ASN A 9 -32.29 25.11 -56.30
CA ASN A 9 -30.96 25.53 -56.86
C ASN A 9 -30.08 26.01 -55.63
N THR A 10 -28.80 26.44 -55.61
CA THR A 10 -27.85 27.24 -56.46
C THR A 10 -28.11 28.77 -56.40
N SER A 11 -27.18 29.70 -56.07
CA SER A 11 -25.81 29.67 -55.46
C SER A 11 -25.26 31.12 -55.22
N GLN A 12 -24.15 31.27 -54.46
CA GLN A 12 -23.26 32.47 -54.37
C GLN A 12 -23.86 33.75 -53.72
N GLY A 13 -23.07 34.69 -53.16
CA GLY A 13 -21.62 34.69 -52.90
C GLY A 13 -21.07 35.99 -52.27
N SER A 14 -19.82 35.92 -51.78
CA SER A 14 -18.82 37.01 -51.59
C SER A 14 -19.19 38.39 -50.98
N GLY A 15 -18.49 38.74 -49.88
CA GLY A 15 -17.82 40.05 -49.76
C GLY A 15 -18.19 40.97 -48.58
N GLY A 16 -17.17 41.63 -48.00
CA GLY A 16 -17.35 42.89 -47.24
C GLY A 16 -17.06 42.85 -45.73
N SER A 17 -15.93 43.44 -45.33
CA SER A 17 -15.82 44.21 -44.07
C SER A 17 -15.64 45.69 -44.46
N PRO A 18 -16.06 46.67 -43.64
CA PRO A 18 -15.11 47.24 -42.68
C PRO A 18 -15.74 47.77 -41.36
N ASN A 19 -14.88 48.43 -40.57
CA ASN A 19 -15.12 49.05 -39.26
C ASN A 19 -16.34 49.99 -39.16
N GLY A 20 -16.91 50.10 -37.95
CA GLY A 20 -17.80 51.20 -37.56
C GLY A 20 -18.22 51.17 -36.08
N PHE A 21 -17.98 52.25 -35.32
CA PHE A 21 -18.54 52.45 -33.98
C PHE A 21 -19.98 52.97 -34.07
N ASN A 22 -20.92 52.50 -33.24
CA ASN A 22 -21.45 53.33 -32.14
C ASN A 22 -22.55 52.68 -31.26
N GLU A 23 -22.60 53.27 -30.08
CA GLU A 23 -23.42 53.13 -28.87
C GLU A 23 -24.97 52.99 -28.95
N THR A 24 -25.50 52.36 -27.89
CA THR A 24 -26.78 52.65 -27.18
C THR A 24 -28.14 52.46 -27.89
N TYR A 25 -28.96 51.48 -27.43
CA TYR A 25 -30.13 51.73 -26.54
C TYR A 25 -30.97 50.48 -26.23
N LEU A 26 -31.61 50.48 -25.05
CA LEU A 26 -32.75 49.64 -24.60
C LEU A 26 -32.54 48.11 -24.54
N SER A 27 -33.15 47.32 -23.65
CA SER A 27 -33.71 47.46 -22.28
C SER A 27 -34.54 46.20 -22.06
N THR A 28 -34.29 45.43 -21.00
CA THR A 28 -35.33 44.96 -20.07
C THR A 28 -34.70 44.27 -18.85
N ARG A 29 -35.46 44.18 -17.75
CA ARG A 29 -34.96 43.99 -16.39
C ARG A 29 -35.87 43.09 -15.56
N THR A 30 -35.34 42.02 -14.97
CA THR A 30 -35.97 41.33 -13.82
C THR A 30 -34.92 40.73 -12.86
N ARG A 31 -34.39 41.56 -11.94
CA ARG A 31 -33.93 41.07 -10.62
C ARG A 31 -35.05 41.33 -9.61
N LYS A 32 -35.51 40.29 -8.90
CA LYS A 32 -36.49 40.43 -7.81
C LYS A 32 -35.82 41.01 -6.56
N SER A 33 -36.53 41.90 -5.88
CA SER A 33 -36.18 42.49 -4.59
C SER A 33 -37.09 41.94 -3.48
N ILE A 34 -36.54 41.64 -2.31
CA ILE A 34 -37.30 41.46 -1.07
C ILE A 34 -36.63 42.28 0.04
N SER A 35 -37.46 42.85 0.93
CA SER A 35 -37.10 43.94 1.85
C SER A 35 -36.80 43.47 3.28
N LYS A 36 -36.18 44.37 4.06
CA LYS A 36 -35.84 44.20 5.49
C LYS A 36 -37.10 44.09 6.38
N SER A 37 -36.98 43.42 7.55
CA SER A 37 -37.02 44.08 8.88
C SER A 37 -37.67 43.27 10.02
N ARG A 38 -36.90 42.99 11.08
CA ARG A 38 -37.23 43.07 12.53
C ARG A 38 -35.95 42.63 13.27
N ARG A 39 -35.20 43.53 13.92
CA ARG A 39 -35.42 44.21 15.22
C ARG A 39 -35.20 43.26 16.40
N SER A 40 -34.34 43.70 17.30
CA SER A 40 -33.68 42.94 18.36
C SER A 40 -34.47 42.88 19.68
N SER A 41 -34.15 41.87 20.48
CA SER A 41 -34.41 41.79 21.92
C SER A 41 -33.17 41.21 22.60
N ALA A 42 -32.57 41.93 23.54
CA ALA A 42 -31.50 41.40 24.37
C ALA A 42 -32.09 40.51 25.48
N VAL A 43 -31.38 39.45 25.86
CA VAL A 43 -31.63 38.64 27.05
C VAL A 43 -30.32 38.55 27.83
N GLU A 44 -30.42 38.77 29.14
CA GLU A 44 -29.29 38.88 30.05
C GLU A 44 -29.04 37.53 30.74
N GLU A 45 -28.08 36.74 30.24
CA GLU A 45 -27.72 35.47 30.89
C GLU A 45 -26.60 35.64 31.93
N LYS A 46 -26.84 35.08 33.12
CA LYS A 46 -25.86 34.99 34.21
C LYS A 46 -24.70 34.05 33.83
N PRO A 47 -23.46 34.34 34.25
CA PRO A 47 -22.35 33.42 34.06
C PRO A 47 -22.58 32.12 34.87
N PRO A 48 -22.46 30.92 34.28
CA PRO A 48 -22.60 29.67 35.00
C PRO A 48 -21.47 29.46 36.01
N SER A 49 -21.78 28.85 37.15
CA SER A 49 -20.86 28.72 38.28
C SER A 49 -19.64 27.85 37.97
N ARG A 50 -18.45 28.26 38.43
CA ARG A 50 -17.23 27.43 38.41
C ARG A 50 -17.34 26.22 39.36
N ARG A 51 -17.97 25.16 38.86
CA ARG A 51 -17.82 23.77 39.34
C ARG A 51 -17.68 22.83 38.15
N THR A 52 -16.60 23.01 37.39
CA THR A 52 -16.10 21.97 36.48
C THR A 52 -15.89 20.71 37.30
N SER A 53 -16.63 19.64 37.01
CA SER A 53 -16.53 18.41 37.80
C SER A 53 -15.16 17.78 37.58
N ILE A 54 -14.64 17.09 38.61
CA ILE A 54 -13.36 16.36 38.48
C ILE A 54 -13.46 15.31 37.36
N ALA A 55 -14.64 14.72 37.14
CA ALA A 55 -14.91 13.86 35.99
C ALA A 55 -14.73 14.60 34.64
N ALA A 56 -15.24 15.83 34.49
CA ALA A 56 -15.03 16.62 33.27
C ALA A 56 -13.55 17.00 33.07
N ALA A 57 -12.83 17.32 34.14
CA ALA A 57 -11.39 17.57 34.08
C ALA A 57 -10.59 16.31 33.68
N ILE A 58 -10.94 15.13 34.21
CA ILE A 58 -10.34 13.84 33.84
C ILE A 58 -10.66 13.48 32.38
N SER A 59 -11.88 13.73 31.89
CA SER A 59 -12.20 13.56 30.47
C SER A 59 -11.37 14.47 29.57
N LEU A 60 -11.13 15.73 29.96
CA LEU A 60 -10.26 16.64 29.21
C LEU A 60 -8.79 16.20 29.23
N LEU A 61 -8.31 15.63 30.35
CA LEU A 61 -6.99 15.00 30.45
C LEU A 61 -6.89 13.65 29.71
N SER A 62 -8.02 13.09 29.28
CA SER A 62 -8.12 11.85 28.49
C SER A 62 -8.33 12.10 27.00
N LEU A 63 -8.38 13.37 26.55
CA LEU A 63 -8.34 13.72 25.14
C LEU A 63 -6.90 13.58 24.62
N PRO A 64 -6.68 13.03 23.41
CA PRO A 64 -5.37 13.06 22.79
C PRO A 64 -4.87 14.50 22.65
N SER A 65 -3.57 14.71 22.85
CA SER A 65 -2.90 16.00 22.65
C SER A 65 -3.19 16.57 21.27
N PHE A 66 -3.21 17.90 21.12
CA PHE A 66 -3.43 18.54 19.82
C PHE A 66 -2.43 18.05 18.74
N ASN A 67 -1.20 17.71 19.14
CA ASN A 67 -0.21 17.10 18.23
C ASN A 67 -0.55 15.63 17.90
N GLU A 68 -1.10 14.85 18.83
CA GLU A 68 -1.61 13.50 18.53
C GLU A 68 -2.84 13.57 17.61
N GLN A 69 -3.71 14.57 17.76
CA GLN A 69 -4.86 14.79 16.88
C GLN A 69 -4.44 15.25 15.47
N LEU A 70 -3.46 16.16 15.37
CA LEU A 70 -2.90 16.58 14.08
C LEU A 70 -2.17 15.43 13.38
N ASN A 71 -1.34 14.68 14.10
CA ASN A 71 -0.72 13.46 13.58
C ASN A 71 -1.82 12.49 13.12
N ALA A 72 -2.76 12.11 13.98
CA ALA A 72 -3.86 11.20 13.64
C ALA A 72 -4.62 11.64 12.37
N ALA A 73 -4.96 12.93 12.25
CA ALA A 73 -5.60 13.47 11.06
C ALA A 73 -4.74 13.35 9.80
N GLN A 74 -3.44 13.69 9.86
CA GLN A 74 -2.50 13.47 8.77
C GLN A 74 -2.40 11.97 8.41
N THR A 75 -2.34 11.10 9.42
CA THR A 75 -2.19 9.65 9.25
C THR A 75 -3.40 9.02 8.54
N VAL A 76 -4.63 9.39 8.92
CA VAL A 76 -5.87 8.87 8.32
C VAL A 76 -6.02 9.37 6.89
N ASN A 77 -5.67 10.63 6.62
CA ASN A 77 -5.69 11.19 5.27
C ASN A 77 -4.71 10.46 4.31
N ALA A 78 -3.56 10.00 4.81
CA ALA A 78 -2.55 9.35 3.98
C ALA A 78 -3.03 8.02 3.36
N LEU A 79 -3.68 7.15 4.15
CA LEU A 79 -4.27 5.91 3.62
C LEU A 79 -5.46 6.18 2.69
N ASP A 80 -6.31 7.16 2.98
CA ASP A 80 -7.44 7.48 2.10
C ASP A 80 -6.96 8.03 0.75
N VAL A 81 -5.91 8.86 0.74
CA VAL A 81 -5.25 9.32 -0.49
C VAL A 81 -4.65 8.16 -1.31
N HIS A 82 -4.08 7.13 -0.66
CA HIS A 82 -3.67 5.90 -1.34
C HIS A 82 -4.88 5.12 -1.90
N ALA A 83 -5.93 4.91 -1.11
CA ALA A 83 -7.13 4.22 -1.55
C ALA A 83 -7.83 4.91 -2.74
N ILE A 84 -7.92 6.25 -2.71
CA ILE A 84 -8.42 7.09 -3.81
C ILE A 84 -7.54 6.93 -5.06
N TYR A 85 -6.22 6.87 -4.92
CA TYR A 85 -5.30 6.59 -6.02
C TYR A 85 -5.53 5.18 -6.61
N LYS A 86 -5.65 4.13 -5.78
CA LYS A 86 -6.01 2.78 -6.24
C LYS A 86 -7.32 2.76 -7.03
N VAL A 87 -8.35 3.51 -6.60
CA VAL A 87 -9.64 3.63 -7.30
C VAL A 87 -9.51 4.36 -8.64
N LYS A 88 -8.78 5.49 -8.69
CA LYS A 88 -8.43 6.23 -9.92
C LYS A 88 -7.72 5.31 -10.94
N VAL A 89 -6.73 4.56 -10.46
CA VAL A 89 -5.90 3.65 -11.27
C VAL A 89 -6.72 2.46 -11.79
N ASN A 90 -7.48 1.77 -10.93
CA ASN A 90 -8.36 0.66 -11.35
C ASN A 90 -9.43 1.09 -12.38
N LYS A 91 -9.96 2.32 -12.24
CA LYS A 91 -10.90 2.90 -13.21
C LYS A 91 -10.23 3.23 -14.55
N SER A 92 -8.93 3.47 -14.56
CA SER A 92 -8.13 3.66 -15.78
C SER A 92 -7.80 2.31 -16.44
N TYR A 93 -7.36 1.31 -15.68
CA TYR A 93 -7.13 -0.06 -16.17
C TYR A 93 -8.34 -0.62 -16.92
N ARG A 94 -9.55 -0.56 -16.34
CA ARG A 94 -10.77 -1.06 -17.01
C ARG A 94 -11.15 -0.31 -18.29
N LYS A 95 -10.73 0.95 -18.45
CA LYS A 95 -10.89 1.67 -19.73
C LYS A 95 -9.91 1.17 -20.79
N LEU A 96 -8.66 0.88 -20.39
CA LEU A 96 -7.64 0.33 -21.27
C LEU A 96 -8.03 -1.09 -21.70
N GLU A 97 -8.44 -1.95 -20.76
CA GLU A 97 -8.99 -3.29 -21.00
C GLU A 97 -10.19 -3.26 -21.98
N TYR A 98 -11.14 -2.33 -21.78
CA TYR A 98 -12.28 -2.13 -22.70
C TYR A 98 -11.86 -1.63 -24.10
N PHE A 99 -10.79 -0.83 -24.20
CA PHE A 99 -10.34 -0.23 -25.46
C PHE A 99 -9.43 -1.17 -26.28
N PHE A 100 -8.58 -1.94 -25.62
CA PHE A 100 -7.62 -2.85 -26.26
C PHE A 100 -8.10 -4.31 -26.32
N GLY A 101 -9.16 -4.68 -25.57
CA GLY A 101 -9.72 -6.03 -25.55
C GLY A 101 -8.95 -7.05 -24.70
N GLU A 102 -7.72 -6.72 -24.30
CA GLU A 102 -6.87 -7.56 -23.43
C GLU A 102 -6.44 -6.80 -22.17
N PRO A 103 -6.19 -7.51 -21.04
CA PRO A 103 -5.66 -6.92 -19.82
C PRO A 103 -4.18 -6.58 -20.00
N THR A 104 -3.90 -5.36 -20.47
CA THR A 104 -2.52 -4.89 -20.66
C THR A 104 -1.75 -4.89 -19.33
N PRO A 105 -0.58 -5.56 -19.23
CA PRO A 105 0.23 -5.61 -18.02
C PRO A 105 1.07 -4.32 -17.90
N VAL A 106 0.38 -3.20 -17.75
CA VAL A 106 0.96 -1.88 -17.48
C VAL A 106 1.58 -1.90 -16.08
N ASP A 107 2.72 -1.24 -15.92
CA ASP A 107 3.36 -0.93 -14.64
C ASP A 107 3.47 0.60 -14.50
N VAL A 108 3.66 1.12 -13.28
CA VAL A 108 3.63 2.56 -13.02
C VAL A 108 4.92 3.23 -13.51
N CYS A 109 4.79 4.21 -14.43
CA CYS A 109 5.93 4.98 -14.91
C CYS A 109 6.46 5.95 -13.86
N ILE A 110 7.76 6.24 -13.95
CA ILE A 110 8.48 7.08 -13.00
C ILE A 110 7.92 8.51 -12.95
N SER A 111 7.40 9.03 -14.07
CA SER A 111 6.72 10.33 -14.08
C SER A 111 5.45 10.39 -13.22
N GLU A 112 4.69 9.29 -13.07
CA GLU A 112 3.55 9.26 -12.16
C GLU A 112 4.03 9.02 -10.72
N ILE A 113 5.07 8.21 -10.49
CA ILE A 113 5.73 8.06 -9.17
C ILE A 113 6.20 9.42 -8.62
N ASN A 114 6.91 10.20 -9.44
CA ASN A 114 7.48 11.50 -9.03
C ASN A 114 6.42 12.59 -8.80
N LYS A 115 5.20 12.37 -9.28
CA LYS A 115 4.06 13.30 -9.20
C LYS A 115 3.07 12.93 -8.09
N GLU A 116 2.83 11.63 -7.90
CA GLU A 116 1.82 11.10 -6.98
C GLU A 116 2.44 10.55 -5.69
N GLY A 117 3.74 10.28 -5.65
CA GLY A 117 4.49 9.89 -4.44
C GLY A 117 4.41 8.39 -4.11
N LEU A 118 4.58 8.06 -2.82
CA LEU A 118 4.64 6.67 -2.33
C LEU A 118 3.47 5.81 -2.82
N LYS A 119 2.24 6.34 -2.85
CA LYS A 119 1.05 5.62 -3.36
C LYS A 119 1.20 5.09 -4.79
N ALA A 120 1.97 5.78 -5.64
CA ALA A 120 2.27 5.33 -7.00
C ALA A 120 3.45 4.35 -7.05
N MET A 121 4.42 4.46 -6.13
CA MET A 121 5.46 3.45 -5.93
C MET A 121 4.87 2.10 -5.48
N LEU A 122 3.91 2.13 -4.55
CA LEU A 122 3.28 0.93 -3.97
C LEU A 122 2.39 0.14 -4.95
N GLU A 123 1.81 0.80 -5.97
CA GLU A 123 1.09 0.11 -7.06
C GLU A 123 2.03 -0.39 -8.19
N SER A 124 3.34 -0.12 -8.10
CA SER A 124 4.32 -0.51 -9.12
C SER A 124 4.94 -1.88 -8.85
N LYS A 125 5.56 -2.50 -9.86
CA LYS A 125 6.25 -3.79 -9.73
C LYS A 125 7.76 -3.65 -9.82
N VAL A 126 8.26 -3.12 -10.93
CA VAL A 126 9.70 -3.01 -11.18
C VAL A 126 10.32 -1.86 -10.38
N PRO A 127 9.74 -0.64 -10.32
CA PRO A 127 10.24 0.42 -9.43
C PRO A 127 10.21 -0.01 -7.95
N LEU A 128 9.16 -0.73 -7.52
CA LEU A 128 9.03 -1.25 -6.16
C LEU A 128 10.16 -2.21 -5.75
N CYS A 129 10.79 -2.91 -6.71
CA CYS A 129 11.97 -3.75 -6.43
C CYS A 129 13.19 -2.91 -6.00
N TYR A 130 13.40 -1.73 -6.60
CA TYR A 130 14.48 -0.81 -6.21
C TYR A 130 14.20 -0.19 -4.83
N PHE A 131 12.94 0.18 -4.56
CA PHE A 131 12.54 0.67 -3.24
C PHE A 131 12.68 -0.40 -2.15
N LEU A 132 12.31 -1.66 -2.43
CA LEU A 132 12.52 -2.77 -1.50
C LEU A 132 14.01 -3.05 -1.25
N TYR A 133 14.87 -3.03 -2.28
CA TYR A 133 16.32 -3.14 -2.10
C TYR A 133 16.88 -2.05 -1.17
N TYR A 134 16.38 -0.83 -1.32
CA TYR A 134 16.74 0.28 -0.44
C TYR A 134 16.27 0.08 1.01
N LEU A 135 15.01 -0.32 1.23
CA LEU A 135 14.49 -0.61 2.58
C LEU A 135 15.20 -1.79 3.25
N LEU A 136 15.67 -2.77 2.46
CA LEU A 136 16.53 -3.86 2.94
C LEU A 136 17.90 -3.33 3.40
N GLY A 137 18.47 -2.34 2.71
CA GLY A 137 19.70 -1.66 3.14
C GLY A 137 19.54 -0.75 4.37
N GLU A 138 18.35 -0.17 4.59
CA GLU A 138 18.01 0.63 5.78
C GLU A 138 17.38 -0.19 6.92
N PHE A 139 17.38 -1.52 6.87
CA PHE A 139 16.78 -2.40 7.89
C PHE A 139 15.32 -2.03 8.25
N SER A 140 14.52 -1.70 7.22
CA SER A 140 13.13 -1.23 7.36
C SER A 140 12.14 -1.93 6.39
N SER A 141 12.56 -3.05 5.80
CA SER A 141 11.80 -3.81 4.78
C SER A 141 10.50 -4.46 5.30
N GLU A 142 10.45 -4.78 6.59
CA GLU A 142 9.30 -5.35 7.29
C GLU A 142 8.07 -4.44 7.24
N ASN A 143 8.26 -3.12 7.19
CA ASN A 143 7.20 -2.15 6.94
C ASN A 143 6.50 -2.38 5.59
N LEU A 144 7.27 -2.63 4.52
CA LEU A 144 6.71 -2.86 3.18
C LEU A 144 6.05 -4.25 3.10
N PHE A 145 6.67 -5.28 3.68
CA PHE A 145 6.07 -6.62 3.72
C PHE A 145 4.75 -6.62 4.51
N PHE A 146 4.70 -6.00 5.69
CA PHE A 146 3.47 -5.82 6.46
C PHE A 146 2.39 -5.09 5.66
N PHE A 147 2.74 -3.95 5.03
CA PHE A 147 1.77 -3.15 4.27
C PHE A 147 1.12 -3.97 3.15
N LEU A 148 1.91 -4.67 2.34
CA LEU A 148 1.44 -5.49 1.22
C LEU A 148 0.61 -6.70 1.70
N GLU A 149 0.99 -7.32 2.81
CA GLU A 149 0.19 -8.40 3.41
C GLU A 149 -1.16 -7.92 3.93
N VAL A 150 -1.22 -6.75 4.58
CA VAL A 150 -2.48 -6.15 5.04
C VAL A 150 -3.35 -5.77 3.84
N GLU A 151 -2.80 -5.25 2.74
CA GLU A 151 -3.57 -5.04 1.52
C GLU A 151 -4.17 -6.33 0.96
N GLN A 152 -3.38 -7.42 0.91
CA GLN A 152 -3.86 -8.71 0.44
C GLN A 152 -4.97 -9.28 1.37
N PHE A 153 -4.88 -9.02 2.68
CA PHE A 153 -5.89 -9.37 3.68
C PHE A 153 -7.18 -8.56 3.53
N GLU A 154 -7.09 -7.22 3.44
CA GLU A 154 -8.25 -6.31 3.30
C GLU A 154 -9.05 -6.61 2.02
N ASN A 155 -8.35 -6.94 0.93
CA ASN A 155 -8.93 -7.33 -0.37
C ASN A 155 -9.50 -8.76 -0.41
N CYS A 156 -9.33 -9.56 0.64
CA CYS A 156 -9.78 -10.94 0.65
C CYS A 156 -11.31 -11.06 0.65
N LYS A 157 -11.87 -11.59 -0.45
CA LYS A 157 -13.33 -11.71 -0.70
C LYS A 157 -14.08 -12.66 0.27
N LYS A 158 -13.39 -13.36 1.19
CA LYS A 158 -13.98 -14.37 2.08
C LYS A 158 -13.61 -14.14 3.54
N LYS A 159 -14.05 -13.00 4.09
CA LYS A 159 -13.69 -12.45 5.41
C LYS A 159 -14.11 -13.31 6.62
N SER A 160 -15.08 -14.21 6.46
CA SER A 160 -15.44 -15.20 7.50
C SER A 160 -14.64 -16.53 7.41
N SER A 161 -13.85 -16.73 6.35
CA SER A 161 -13.22 -18.04 6.10
C SER A 161 -12.04 -18.34 7.03
N LYS A 162 -11.83 -19.64 7.33
CA LYS A 162 -10.66 -20.13 8.09
C LYS A 162 -9.32 -19.63 7.51
N LYS A 163 -9.22 -19.51 6.18
CA LYS A 163 -8.01 -18.95 5.51
C LYS A 163 -7.76 -17.49 5.86
N TYR A 164 -8.81 -16.67 5.95
CA TYR A 164 -8.72 -15.27 6.35
C TYR A 164 -8.31 -15.13 7.83
N LYS A 165 -8.87 -15.95 8.73
CA LYS A 165 -8.42 -16.02 10.14
C LYS A 165 -6.94 -16.43 10.27
N GLN A 166 -6.52 -17.43 9.50
CA GLN A 166 -5.12 -17.87 9.43
C GLN A 166 -4.20 -16.78 8.88
N MET A 167 -4.67 -15.97 7.93
CA MET A 167 -3.92 -14.84 7.37
C MET A 167 -3.75 -13.71 8.40
N ALA A 168 -4.82 -13.30 9.08
CA ALA A 168 -4.73 -12.34 10.19
C ALA A 168 -3.78 -12.83 11.29
N ARG A 169 -3.88 -14.11 11.67
CA ARG A 169 -2.98 -14.69 12.68
C ARG A 169 -1.52 -14.69 12.21
N ARG A 170 -1.25 -14.97 10.93
CA ARG A 170 0.11 -14.89 10.34
C ARG A 170 0.66 -13.46 10.38
N ILE A 171 -0.13 -12.45 9.99
CA ILE A 171 0.27 -11.04 10.06
C ILE A 171 0.58 -10.63 11.50
N TYR A 172 -0.30 -11.01 12.44
CA TYR A 172 -0.10 -10.75 13.86
C TYR A 172 1.19 -11.39 14.41
N ASP A 173 1.37 -12.69 14.20
CA ASP A 173 2.52 -13.46 14.72
C ASP A 173 3.85 -13.09 14.05
N ALA A 174 3.83 -12.52 12.83
CA ALA A 174 5.03 -12.13 12.09
C ALA A 174 5.50 -10.70 12.36
N TYR A 175 4.58 -9.75 12.60
CA TYR A 175 4.91 -8.31 12.65
C TYR A 175 4.44 -7.57 13.92
N ILE A 176 3.47 -8.10 14.68
CA ILE A 176 2.82 -7.39 15.81
C ILE A 176 3.19 -7.96 17.18
N VAL A 177 3.55 -9.25 17.27
CA VAL A 177 3.94 -9.88 18.54
C VAL A 177 5.28 -9.32 19.03
N ASN A 178 5.33 -8.89 20.29
CA ASN A 178 6.54 -8.38 20.94
C ASN A 178 7.73 -9.35 20.80
N ASN A 179 8.87 -8.83 20.33
CA ASN A 179 10.12 -9.53 20.04
C ASN A 179 10.03 -10.55 18.87
N CYS A 180 9.09 -10.36 17.92
CA CYS A 180 9.14 -11.10 16.66
C CYS A 180 10.21 -10.53 15.71
N TYR A 181 10.82 -11.38 14.87
CA TYR A 181 11.99 -11.03 14.05
C TYR A 181 11.74 -9.97 12.96
N LEU A 182 10.47 -9.62 12.71
CA LEU A 182 10.04 -8.58 11.76
C LEU A 182 9.07 -7.60 12.46
N GLU A 183 9.24 -7.38 13.77
CA GLU A 183 8.37 -6.50 14.56
C GLU A 183 8.39 -5.06 14.03
N ILE A 184 7.23 -4.58 13.56
CA ILE A 184 7.10 -3.19 13.10
C ILE A 184 7.02 -2.22 14.30
N ASN A 185 7.60 -1.04 14.10
CA ASN A 185 7.53 0.04 15.07
C ASN A 185 6.12 0.65 15.09
N LEU A 186 5.39 0.44 16.18
CA LEU A 186 4.03 0.92 16.40
C LEU A 186 3.86 1.30 17.86
N ASP A 187 3.02 2.30 18.14
CA ASP A 187 2.67 2.68 19.51
C ASP A 187 2.04 1.50 20.27
N ASP A 188 2.37 1.37 21.55
CA ASP A 188 1.81 0.33 22.42
C ASP A 188 0.28 0.34 22.48
N ARG A 189 -0.36 1.48 22.23
CA ARG A 189 -1.82 1.60 22.11
C ARG A 189 -2.34 0.78 20.92
N VAL A 190 -1.67 0.86 19.76
CA VAL A 190 -2.04 0.14 18.54
C VAL A 190 -1.74 -1.36 18.69
N LYS A 191 -0.55 -1.72 19.19
CA LYS A 191 -0.19 -3.12 19.45
C LYS A 191 -1.20 -3.80 20.40
N ARG A 192 -1.56 -3.15 21.52
CA ARG A 192 -2.60 -3.67 22.44
C ARG A 192 -4.00 -3.76 21.82
N ASN A 193 -4.40 -2.77 21.02
CA ASN A 193 -5.70 -2.78 20.32
C ASN A 193 -5.82 -4.04 19.43
N ILE A 194 -4.79 -4.30 18.61
CA ILE A 194 -4.71 -5.49 17.75
C ILE A 194 -4.67 -6.77 18.58
N THR A 195 -3.82 -6.84 19.61
CA THR A 195 -3.69 -8.02 20.49
C THR A 195 -5.02 -8.40 21.15
N ASN A 196 -5.79 -7.41 21.62
CA ASN A 196 -7.10 -7.65 22.23
C ASN A 196 -8.10 -8.20 21.19
N GLN A 197 -8.16 -7.62 19.99
CA GLN A 197 -9.02 -8.11 18.91
C GLN A 197 -8.62 -9.53 18.45
N MET A 198 -7.31 -9.81 18.35
CA MET A 198 -6.75 -11.13 18.02
C MET A 198 -6.92 -12.20 19.11
N SER A 199 -7.37 -11.79 20.31
CA SER A 199 -7.63 -12.67 21.47
C SER A 199 -9.12 -12.76 21.84
N SER A 200 -10.00 -12.14 21.05
CA SER A 200 -11.44 -12.08 21.33
C SER A 200 -12.14 -13.44 21.16
N GLU A 201 -12.87 -13.86 22.19
CA GLU A 201 -13.60 -15.15 22.22
C GLU A 201 -14.71 -15.26 21.16
N ASN A 202 -15.17 -14.12 20.63
CA ASN A 202 -16.22 -14.06 19.60
C ASN A 202 -15.81 -14.70 18.26
N ASP A 203 -14.53 -15.02 18.07
CA ASP A 203 -13.99 -15.72 16.88
C ASP A 203 -14.30 -14.99 15.54
N GLU A 204 -14.61 -13.69 15.58
CA GLU A 204 -14.74 -12.82 14.41
C GLU A 204 -13.59 -11.80 14.35
N ILE A 205 -12.86 -11.78 13.23
CA ILE A 205 -11.74 -10.86 13.00
C ILE A 205 -12.20 -9.77 12.01
N GLY A 206 -12.31 -8.53 12.50
CA GLY A 206 -12.76 -7.40 11.70
C GLY A 206 -11.82 -7.07 10.53
N PRO A 207 -12.33 -6.57 9.39
CA PRO A 207 -11.49 -6.17 8.26
C PRO A 207 -10.60 -4.97 8.51
N CYS A 208 -10.92 -4.15 9.51
CA CYS A 208 -10.20 -2.96 9.90
C CYS A 208 -9.19 -3.19 11.05
N ILE A 209 -8.99 -4.44 11.49
CA ILE A 209 -8.13 -4.78 12.65
C ILE A 209 -6.71 -4.21 12.52
N PHE A 210 -6.14 -4.22 11.32
CA PHE A 210 -4.79 -3.69 11.05
C PHE A 210 -4.78 -2.25 10.54
N THR A 211 -5.91 -1.57 10.36
CA THR A 211 -5.95 -0.25 9.70
C THR A 211 -5.15 0.80 10.46
N GLU A 212 -5.25 0.84 11.79
CA GLU A 212 -4.47 1.78 12.63
C GLU A 212 -2.95 1.53 12.52
N ALA A 213 -2.52 0.27 12.40
CA ALA A 213 -1.10 -0.07 12.18
C ALA A 213 -0.62 0.20 10.73
N LYS A 214 -1.44 -0.13 9.73
CA LYS A 214 -1.17 0.13 8.31
C LYS A 214 -0.98 1.63 8.06
N THR A 215 -1.76 2.44 8.78
CA THR A 215 -1.68 3.91 8.82
C THR A 215 -0.30 4.39 9.32
N SER A 216 0.16 3.94 10.49
CA SER A 216 1.49 4.31 11.01
C SER A 216 2.62 3.84 10.09
N VAL A 217 2.52 2.61 9.58
CA VAL A 217 3.50 2.02 8.65
C VAL A 217 3.59 2.78 7.32
N TYR A 218 2.47 3.27 6.77
CA TYR A 218 2.50 4.09 5.56
C TYR A 218 3.37 5.35 5.75
N ILE A 219 3.32 5.99 6.93
CA ILE A 219 4.16 7.17 7.23
C ILE A 219 5.63 6.81 7.36
N MET A 220 5.95 5.67 7.99
CA MET A 220 7.33 5.17 8.03
C MET A 220 7.88 4.89 6.62
N LEU A 221 7.04 4.31 5.75
CA LEU A 221 7.36 4.12 4.34
C LEU A 221 7.47 5.46 3.59
N GLU A 222 6.68 6.48 3.92
CA GLU A 222 6.69 7.79 3.26
C GLU A 222 7.95 8.59 3.62
N ALA A 223 8.32 8.60 4.90
CA ALA A 223 9.60 9.15 5.35
C ALA A 223 10.80 8.44 4.70
N SER A 224 10.70 7.14 4.47
CA SER A 224 11.74 6.34 3.82
C SER A 224 11.76 6.52 2.30
N PHE A 225 10.60 6.71 1.67
CA PHE A 225 10.47 7.07 0.26
C PHE A 225 11.07 8.46 -0.02
N ILE A 226 10.86 9.44 0.86
CA ILE A 226 11.49 10.77 0.74
C ILE A 226 13.03 10.64 0.74
N ARG A 227 13.61 9.82 1.63
CA ARG A 227 15.06 9.55 1.63
C ARG A 227 15.51 8.81 0.35
N PHE A 228 14.75 7.80 -0.10
CA PHE A 228 15.03 7.01 -1.31
C PHE A 228 15.24 7.88 -2.56
N LEU A 229 14.45 8.94 -2.74
CA LEU A 229 14.56 9.88 -3.88
C LEU A 229 15.93 10.56 -4.01
N HIS A 230 16.75 10.57 -2.95
CA HIS A 230 18.08 11.16 -2.94
C HIS A 230 19.23 10.12 -3.08
N THR A 231 18.90 8.84 -3.29
CA THR A 231 19.88 7.75 -3.38
C THR A 231 20.36 7.47 -4.80
N SER A 232 21.54 6.86 -4.93
CA SER A 232 22.03 6.27 -6.18
C SER A 232 21.08 5.19 -6.73
N VAL A 233 20.47 4.37 -5.86
CA VAL A 233 19.52 3.31 -6.24
C VAL A 233 18.31 3.88 -7.00
N TYR A 234 17.82 5.05 -6.60
CA TYR A 234 16.75 5.75 -7.32
C TYR A 234 17.22 6.37 -8.65
N GLN A 235 18.48 6.81 -8.76
CA GLN A 235 19.05 7.25 -10.04
C GLN A 235 19.25 6.08 -11.01
N ASP A 236 19.69 4.92 -10.52
CA ASP A 236 19.76 3.68 -11.30
C ASP A 236 18.36 3.24 -11.75
N MET A 237 17.35 3.33 -10.88
CA MET A 237 15.95 3.09 -11.23
C MET A 237 15.48 4.02 -12.36
N ILE A 238 15.77 5.33 -12.28
CA ILE A 238 15.47 6.30 -13.36
C ILE A 238 16.13 5.87 -14.68
N LYS A 239 17.42 5.54 -14.63
CA LYS A 239 18.23 5.17 -15.79
C LYS A 239 17.77 3.87 -16.46
N ASN A 240 17.42 2.85 -15.65
CA ASN A 240 17.10 1.50 -16.13
C ASN A 240 15.64 1.36 -16.57
N CYS A 241 14.71 2.02 -15.87
CA CYS A 241 13.28 1.97 -16.19
C CYS A 241 12.85 3.06 -17.19
N GLY A 242 13.48 4.25 -17.16
CA GLY A 242 13.15 5.37 -18.03
C GLY A 242 11.86 6.11 -17.63
N GLN A 243 11.85 7.44 -17.83
CA GLN A 243 10.88 8.32 -17.17
C GLN A 243 9.39 8.03 -17.48
N LEU A 244 9.10 7.60 -18.71
CA LEU A 244 7.72 7.39 -19.21
C LEU A 244 7.38 5.92 -19.50
N SER A 245 8.30 4.98 -19.28
CA SER A 245 8.01 3.57 -19.59
C SER A 245 7.02 2.98 -18.60
N MET A 246 6.07 2.22 -19.13
CA MET A 246 5.07 1.46 -18.38
C MET A 246 5.08 -0.04 -18.74
N HIS A 247 6.01 -0.47 -19.58
CA HIS A 247 6.16 -1.86 -20.00
C HIS A 247 7.64 -2.24 -19.95
N PHE A 248 8.05 -2.81 -18.83
CA PHE A 248 9.41 -3.25 -18.59
C PHE A 248 9.61 -4.63 -19.20
N ASP A 249 10.56 -4.75 -20.13
CA ASP A 249 10.95 -6.00 -20.75
C ASP A 249 11.63 -6.95 -19.75
N GLU A 250 12.04 -8.13 -20.21
CA GLU A 250 12.69 -9.10 -19.33
C GLU A 250 14.08 -8.64 -18.86
N SER A 251 14.78 -7.82 -19.64
CA SER A 251 16.08 -7.25 -19.28
C SER A 251 15.96 -6.31 -18.10
N VAL A 252 15.08 -5.30 -18.18
CA VAL A 252 14.85 -4.32 -17.10
C VAL A 252 14.30 -4.99 -15.84
N ARG A 253 13.43 -6.00 -15.97
CA ARG A 253 12.98 -6.83 -14.84
C ARG A 253 14.14 -7.58 -14.19
N ASN A 254 14.99 -8.25 -14.98
CA ASN A 254 16.12 -9.02 -14.46
C ASN A 254 17.18 -8.12 -13.79
N ILE A 255 17.40 -6.89 -14.29
CA ILE A 255 18.26 -5.90 -13.61
C ILE A 255 17.69 -5.56 -12.23
N ALA A 256 16.38 -5.27 -12.12
CA ALA A 256 15.74 -4.96 -10.83
C ALA A 256 15.79 -6.16 -9.84
N LEU A 257 15.60 -7.39 -10.33
CA LEU A 257 15.75 -8.61 -9.53
C LEU A 257 17.21 -8.90 -9.14
N ASN A 258 18.20 -8.42 -9.91
CA ASN A 258 19.62 -8.56 -9.56
C ASN A 258 19.97 -7.78 -8.29
N TYR A 259 19.45 -6.57 -8.06
CA TYR A 259 19.66 -5.83 -6.80
C TYR A 259 19.20 -6.66 -5.59
N LEU A 260 17.97 -7.18 -5.64
CA LEU A 260 17.36 -7.98 -4.57
C LEU A 260 18.11 -9.30 -4.30
N THR A 261 18.58 -9.98 -5.35
CA THR A 261 19.33 -11.23 -5.22
C THR A 261 20.78 -11.01 -4.82
N GLN A 262 21.41 -9.90 -5.24
CA GLN A 262 22.74 -9.49 -4.78
C GLN A 262 22.74 -9.17 -3.28
N TYR A 263 21.72 -8.48 -2.77
CA TYR A 263 21.53 -8.27 -1.33
C TYR A 263 21.47 -9.61 -0.57
N LEU A 264 20.63 -10.56 -1.02
CA LEU A 264 20.50 -11.87 -0.37
C LEU A 264 21.77 -12.72 -0.38
N ARG A 265 22.63 -12.55 -1.39
CA ARG A 265 23.95 -13.20 -1.45
C ARG A 265 24.91 -12.55 -0.44
N HIS A 266 25.02 -11.23 -0.45
CA HIS A 266 25.89 -10.53 0.50
C HIS A 266 25.51 -10.83 1.96
N GLN A 267 24.21 -10.82 2.30
CA GLN A 267 23.74 -11.19 3.64
C GLN A 267 23.97 -12.67 3.98
N HIS A 268 23.90 -13.57 3.00
CA HIS A 268 24.25 -14.99 3.20
C HIS A 268 25.72 -15.16 3.59
N ASP A 269 26.60 -14.50 2.83
CA ASP A 269 28.04 -14.60 3.01
C ASP A 269 28.46 -13.98 4.36
N VAL A 270 27.81 -12.89 4.78
CA VAL A 270 27.95 -12.29 6.12
C VAL A 270 27.48 -13.24 7.23
N VAL A 271 26.32 -13.91 7.08
CA VAL A 271 25.83 -14.90 8.06
C VAL A 271 26.76 -16.10 8.18
N LEU A 272 27.36 -16.57 7.08
CA LEU A 272 28.35 -17.65 7.12
C LEU A 272 29.62 -17.24 7.87
N MET A 273 30.19 -16.06 7.58
CA MET A 273 31.42 -15.59 8.26
C MET A 273 31.27 -15.55 9.78
N TYR A 274 30.13 -15.11 10.30
CA TYR A 274 29.87 -15.08 11.76
C TYR A 274 29.44 -16.44 12.35
N SER A 275 29.40 -17.52 11.57
CA SER A 275 29.03 -18.86 12.06
C SER A 275 30.21 -19.79 12.33
N GLU A 276 31.44 -19.42 11.93
CA GLU A 276 32.66 -20.20 12.18
C GLU A 276 33.44 -19.76 13.44
N ASP A 277 33.13 -18.59 14.01
CA ASP A 277 33.75 -18.06 15.25
C ASP A 277 33.12 -18.67 16.51
N TYR A 278 33.62 -19.84 16.93
CA TYR A 278 33.19 -20.55 18.15
C TYR A 278 33.44 -19.74 19.44
N SER A 279 32.40 -19.08 19.97
CA SER A 279 32.46 -18.36 21.27
C SER A 279 31.11 -18.43 22.02
N PRO A 280 31.03 -19.03 23.24
CA PRO A 280 29.76 -19.39 23.88
C PRO A 280 28.78 -18.26 24.29
N LEU A 281 29.11 -16.99 24.04
CA LEU A 281 28.21 -15.85 24.19
C LEU A 281 27.73 -15.27 22.84
N GLY A 282 28.39 -15.61 21.72
CA GLY A 282 28.01 -15.17 20.39
C GLY A 282 26.73 -15.84 19.87
N ASP A 283 26.56 -17.13 20.23
CA ASP A 283 25.49 -18.02 19.76
C ASP A 283 24.12 -17.35 19.68
N SER A 284 23.67 -16.64 20.74
CA SER A 284 22.31 -16.08 20.77
C SER A 284 22.10 -14.92 19.79
N LEU A 285 23.14 -14.15 19.44
CA LEU A 285 23.02 -13.03 18.50
C LEU A 285 23.15 -13.53 17.05
N THR A 286 24.04 -14.46 16.80
CA THR A 286 24.17 -15.12 15.48
C THR A 286 22.92 -15.94 15.14
N ASP A 287 22.30 -16.60 16.13
CA ASP A 287 20.99 -17.28 15.96
C ASP A 287 19.87 -16.30 15.58
N MET A 288 19.85 -15.09 16.18
CA MET A 288 18.85 -14.08 15.85
C MET A 288 19.05 -13.50 14.46
N ASN A 289 20.29 -13.15 14.10
CA ASN A 289 20.64 -12.64 12.77
C ASN A 289 20.32 -13.68 11.68
N THR A 290 20.65 -14.95 11.91
CA THR A 290 20.34 -16.06 10.99
C THR A 290 18.84 -16.24 10.78
N LYS A 291 18.04 -16.18 11.85
CA LYS A 291 16.57 -16.30 11.78
C LYS A 291 15.92 -15.10 11.09
N HIS A 292 16.39 -13.88 11.38
CA HIS A 292 15.94 -12.68 10.65
C HIS A 292 16.28 -12.80 9.15
N TYR A 293 17.51 -13.21 8.80
CA TYR A 293 17.91 -13.41 7.41
C TYR A 293 17.01 -14.44 6.69
N GLU A 294 16.77 -15.63 7.25
CA GLU A 294 15.91 -16.64 6.60
C GLU A 294 14.43 -16.19 6.49
N LEU A 295 13.92 -15.39 7.44
CA LEU A 295 12.59 -14.81 7.35
C LEU A 295 12.50 -13.73 6.26
N THR A 296 13.45 -12.79 6.23
CA THR A 296 13.54 -11.74 5.19
C THR A 296 13.73 -12.35 3.79
N LYS A 297 14.56 -13.40 3.67
CA LYS A 297 14.73 -14.22 2.46
C LYS A 297 13.44 -14.94 2.04
N THR A 298 12.64 -15.39 2.99
CA THR A 298 11.34 -16.03 2.73
C THR A 298 10.27 -15.01 2.30
N ALA A 299 10.22 -13.84 2.94
CA ALA A 299 9.34 -12.72 2.55
C ALA A 299 9.68 -12.22 1.14
N LEU A 300 10.96 -12.01 0.84
CA LEU A 300 11.44 -11.58 -0.48
C LEU A 300 11.18 -12.62 -1.58
N LYS A 301 11.28 -13.93 -1.28
CA LYS A 301 10.83 -15.00 -2.17
C LYS A 301 9.34 -14.91 -2.49
N GLY A 302 8.50 -14.67 -1.47
CA GLY A 302 7.06 -14.45 -1.65
C GLY A 302 6.75 -13.24 -2.51
N PHE A 303 7.40 -12.10 -2.23
CA PHE A 303 7.26 -10.84 -2.97
C PHE A 303 7.57 -10.99 -4.47
N ILE A 304 8.70 -11.62 -4.82
CA ILE A 304 9.07 -11.85 -6.23
C ILE A 304 8.05 -12.76 -6.93
N LYS A 305 7.56 -13.80 -6.24
CA LYS A 305 6.53 -14.71 -6.76
C LYS A 305 5.19 -14.00 -6.98
N ASP A 306 4.75 -13.16 -6.04
CA ASP A 306 3.46 -12.48 -6.11
C ASP A 306 3.45 -11.33 -7.16
N LEU A 307 4.57 -10.63 -7.39
CA LEU A 307 4.67 -9.58 -8.41
C LEU A 307 4.77 -10.10 -9.85
N PHE A 308 5.60 -11.15 -10.06
CA PHE A 308 6.03 -11.60 -11.39
C PHE A 308 5.58 -13.03 -11.76
N GLY A 309 5.09 -13.81 -10.80
CA GLY A 309 4.75 -15.23 -11.01
C GLY A 309 5.96 -16.17 -11.08
N LEU A 310 7.17 -15.69 -10.76
CA LEU A 310 8.43 -16.39 -10.98
C LEU A 310 8.99 -17.04 -9.69
N ASP A 311 9.22 -18.35 -9.72
CA ASP A 311 9.94 -19.09 -8.66
C ASP A 311 11.47 -19.03 -8.86
N TYR A 312 12.02 -17.81 -8.85
CA TYR A 312 13.40 -17.48 -9.25
C TYR A 312 14.51 -18.32 -8.56
N PHE A 313 14.24 -18.83 -7.36
CA PHE A 313 15.20 -19.60 -6.56
C PHE A 313 15.15 -21.13 -6.77
N SER A 314 14.34 -21.62 -7.70
CA SER A 314 14.28 -23.07 -8.04
C SER A 314 15.35 -23.49 -9.05
N SER A 315 15.95 -22.52 -9.76
CA SER A 315 16.79 -22.75 -10.94
C SER A 315 18.27 -23.00 -10.62
N SER A 316 18.57 -24.01 -9.79
CA SER A 316 19.94 -24.49 -9.56
C SER A 316 20.14 -25.99 -9.86
N SER A 317 19.33 -26.55 -10.76
CA SER A 317 19.57 -27.87 -11.37
C SER A 317 19.02 -27.96 -12.80
N SER A 318 19.85 -28.47 -13.72
CA SER A 318 19.50 -28.99 -15.07
C SER A 318 18.67 -28.12 -16.04
N SER A 319 19.40 -27.28 -16.80
CA SER A 319 19.40 -27.25 -18.28
C SER A 319 18.09 -27.35 -19.12
N SER A 320 17.88 -26.27 -19.89
CA SER A 320 17.44 -26.24 -21.30
C SER A 320 15.93 -26.29 -21.65
N PRO A 321 15.51 -25.70 -22.79
CA PRO A 321 14.13 -25.21 -22.94
C PRO A 321 13.33 -25.81 -24.12
N THR A 322 12.00 -25.85 -23.97
CA THR A 322 11.05 -25.88 -25.09
C THR A 322 9.84 -25.00 -24.79
N SER A 323 9.40 -24.24 -25.79
CA SER A 323 8.22 -23.37 -25.72
C SER A 323 6.91 -24.15 -25.58
N ASN A 324 5.92 -23.59 -24.87
CA ASN A 324 4.59 -23.33 -25.43
C ASN A 324 3.73 -22.45 -24.52
N PHE A 325 3.08 -21.44 -25.10
CA PHE A 325 2.01 -20.68 -24.45
C PHE A 325 0.71 -21.50 -24.46
N SER A 326 0.02 -21.59 -23.32
CA SER A 326 -1.43 -21.84 -23.31
C SER A 326 -2.07 -21.20 -22.08
N CYS A 327 -2.90 -20.18 -22.30
CA CYS A 327 -3.69 -19.57 -21.23
C CYS A 327 -4.85 -20.50 -20.85
N SER A 328 -5.00 -20.84 -19.56
CA SER A 328 -6.18 -21.53 -19.04
C SER A 328 -6.33 -21.37 -17.54
N SER A 329 -7.18 -20.43 -17.13
CA SER A 329 -7.52 -20.15 -15.73
C SER A 329 -8.24 -21.33 -15.05
N LYS A 330 -7.49 -22.21 -14.38
CA LYS A 330 -8.03 -23.26 -13.51
C LYS A 330 -7.37 -23.25 -12.12
N LYS A 331 -8.17 -23.59 -11.11
CA LYS A 331 -7.82 -23.50 -9.68
C LYS A 331 -6.63 -24.42 -9.34
N LEU A 332 -5.62 -23.90 -8.64
CA LEU A 332 -4.75 -24.72 -7.80
C LEU A 332 -5.16 -24.62 -6.33
N THR A 333 -5.35 -25.77 -5.70
CA THR A 333 -5.47 -25.91 -4.26
C THR A 333 -4.09 -26.14 -3.66
N HIS A 334 -3.45 -25.08 -3.14
CA HIS A 334 -2.18 -25.26 -2.41
C HIS A 334 -2.37 -26.15 -1.17
N PRO A 335 -1.45 -27.08 -0.90
CA PRO A 335 -1.49 -27.95 0.27
C PRO A 335 -1.20 -27.17 1.56
N SER A 336 -1.65 -27.72 2.69
CA SER A 336 -1.46 -27.09 4.00
C SER A 336 -0.06 -27.37 4.54
N PHE A 337 0.76 -26.32 4.70
CA PHE A 337 1.99 -26.39 5.50
C PHE A 337 1.64 -26.58 6.98
N ALA A 338 1.61 -27.83 7.41
CA ALA A 338 1.34 -28.22 8.79
C ALA A 338 2.62 -28.16 9.64
N ILE A 339 2.83 -27.03 10.34
CA ILE A 339 3.85 -26.96 11.39
C ILE A 339 3.48 -27.95 12.50
N LYS A 340 4.26 -29.01 12.67
CA LYS A 340 4.05 -30.01 13.73
C LYS A 340 4.28 -29.36 15.10
N LYS A 341 3.26 -29.35 15.97
CA LYS A 341 3.43 -28.99 17.38
C LYS A 341 4.39 -29.99 18.05
N ILE A 342 5.53 -29.49 18.54
CA ILE A 342 6.44 -30.27 19.39
C ILE A 342 5.78 -30.39 20.77
N HIS A 343 5.24 -31.57 21.09
CA HIS A 343 4.69 -31.85 22.42
C HIS A 343 5.84 -32.01 23.43
N LYS A 344 6.13 -30.95 24.19
CA LYS A 344 7.09 -30.98 25.31
C LYS A 344 6.52 -31.78 26.49
N LYS A 345 6.64 -33.11 26.40
CA LYS A 345 6.13 -34.08 27.39
C LYS A 345 6.86 -33.89 28.73
N LYS A 346 6.19 -33.32 29.74
CA LYS A 346 6.71 -33.27 31.12
C LYS A 346 6.66 -34.68 31.70
N ASN A 347 7.79 -35.37 31.75
CA ASN A 347 7.93 -36.53 32.62
C ASN A 347 8.11 -36.02 34.06
N LEU A 348 7.12 -36.30 34.91
CA LEU A 348 7.28 -36.24 36.36
C LEU A 348 8.02 -37.50 36.80
N ALA A 349 9.14 -37.33 37.50
CA ALA A 349 9.75 -38.40 38.29
C ALA A 349 9.40 -38.16 39.76
N PRO A 350 8.98 -39.18 40.53
CA PRO A 350 8.76 -39.03 41.96
C PRO A 350 10.11 -38.84 42.69
N ARG A 351 10.11 -37.99 43.71
CA ARG A 351 11.06 -38.14 44.82
C ARG A 351 10.34 -38.83 45.98
N SER A 352 10.95 -39.90 46.47
CA SER A 352 10.83 -40.39 47.85
C SER A 352 11.35 -39.35 48.83
#